data_AF-A0A9P5M486-F1
#
_entry.id   AF-A0A9P5M486-F1
#
_cell.length_a   1.000
_cell.length_b   1.000
_cell.length_c   1.000
_cell.angle_alpha   90.00
_cell.angle_beta   90.00
_cell.angle_gamma   90.00
#
_symmetry.space_group_name_H-M   'P 1'
#
loop_
_entity.id
_entity.type
_entity.pdbx_description
1 polymer ?
#
loop_
_entity_poly.entity_id
_entity_poly.type
_entity_poly.pdbx_seq_one_letter_code
_entity_poly.pdbx_strand_id
1 'polypeptide(L)'
;MESGESSELQKLSSAMESANTGLFRASKIIRRISNADDYVIAAAIYQLEFDPNVDICLIKEQYEFASGVDDWLITRLGKALTRRRQYLKHIETYPKELMSCDDITVGEDKPNVSTHTLRAFENIPIQYGVPFQCLSCRMEQVANDHAAWKEHLFRDLKPYICTFKECELKMFGTLDRWFSHELCNHRRDWVCKMCQHTPFSSSPAYEDHLRSEHQINEKRSQLRAFVLQGEEPVNDVSATACPFCDNWEKDIAEATKDKYIRLTAFKKHLGKHMEQLTLLSLHMKERKM
;
A
#
# COMPACT_ATOMS: atom_id res chain seq x y z
N MET A 1 -20.02 -35.82 -53.41
CA MET A 1 -18.83 -34.96 -53.29
C MET A 1 -18.88 -34.09 -52.03
N GLU A 2 -19.71 -34.44 -51.03
CA GLU A 2 -20.04 -33.55 -49.89
C GLU A 2 -19.34 -33.96 -48.56
N SER A 3 -18.75 -35.15 -48.47
CA SER A 3 -18.11 -35.64 -47.24
C SER A 3 -16.74 -35.01 -46.97
N GLY A 4 -16.07 -34.48 -48.00
CA GLY A 4 -14.76 -33.82 -47.87
C GLY A 4 -14.86 -32.41 -47.30
N GLU A 5 -15.86 -31.63 -47.73
CA GLU A 5 -16.03 -30.23 -47.29
C GLU A 5 -16.40 -30.13 -45.81
N SER A 6 -17.23 -31.04 -45.30
CA SER A 6 -17.56 -31.10 -43.87
C SER A 6 -16.34 -31.42 -42.99
N SER A 7 -15.37 -32.19 -43.51
CA SER A 7 -14.15 -32.55 -42.79
C SER A 7 -13.18 -31.36 -42.72
N GLU A 8 -13.04 -30.61 -43.82
CA GLU A 8 -12.18 -29.42 -43.86
C GLU A 8 -12.75 -28.26 -43.02
N LEU A 9 -14.07 -28.05 -43.03
CA LEU A 9 -14.73 -27.06 -42.17
C LEU A 9 -14.55 -27.38 -40.67
N GLN A 10 -14.61 -28.64 -40.29
CA GLN A 10 -14.35 -29.06 -38.90
C GLN A 10 -12.90 -28.81 -38.47
N LYS A 11 -11.93 -29.06 -39.37
CA LYS A 11 -10.51 -28.78 -39.10
C LYS A 11 -10.26 -27.28 -38.90
N LEU A 12 -10.86 -26.43 -39.75
CA LEU A 12 -10.75 -24.98 -39.64
C LEU A 12 -11.40 -24.46 -38.34
N SER A 13 -12.57 -24.97 -37.96
CA SER A 13 -13.23 -24.62 -36.70
C SER A 13 -12.37 -24.97 -35.49
N SER A 14 -11.80 -26.18 -35.46
CA SER A 14 -10.92 -26.64 -34.38
C SER A 14 -9.62 -25.82 -34.30
N ALA A 15 -9.06 -25.43 -35.45
CA ALA A 15 -7.90 -24.54 -35.51
C ALA A 15 -8.22 -23.13 -34.96
N MET A 16 -9.39 -22.57 -35.32
CA MET A 16 -9.86 -21.28 -34.78
C MET A 16 -10.10 -21.33 -33.27
N GLU A 17 -10.73 -22.38 -32.76
CA GLU A 17 -10.93 -22.57 -31.31
C GLU A 17 -9.60 -22.67 -30.55
N SER A 18 -8.63 -23.38 -31.11
CA SER A 18 -7.28 -23.52 -30.56
C SER A 18 -6.54 -22.18 -30.56
N ALA A 19 -6.61 -21.43 -31.65
CA ALA A 19 -6.02 -20.09 -31.76
C ALA A 19 -6.64 -19.11 -30.77
N ASN A 20 -7.97 -19.08 -30.67
CA ASN A 20 -8.69 -18.25 -29.71
C ASN A 20 -8.31 -18.61 -28.26
N THR A 21 -8.26 -19.90 -27.93
CA THR A 21 -7.81 -20.35 -26.60
C THR A 21 -6.37 -19.93 -26.32
N GLY A 22 -5.48 -20.02 -27.30
CA GLY A 22 -4.11 -19.51 -27.22
C GLY A 22 -4.05 -18.01 -26.95
N LEU A 23 -4.85 -17.22 -27.68
CA LEU A 23 -4.97 -15.77 -27.50
C LEU A 23 -5.53 -15.40 -26.13
N PHE A 24 -6.54 -16.10 -25.62
CA PHE A 24 -7.06 -15.88 -24.27
C PHE A 24 -6.03 -16.20 -23.20
N ARG A 25 -5.23 -17.26 -23.37
CA ARG A 25 -4.12 -17.60 -22.46
C ARG A 25 -3.03 -16.53 -22.49
N ALA A 26 -2.63 -16.08 -23.69
CA ALA A 26 -1.68 -14.99 -23.86
C ALA A 26 -2.21 -13.69 -23.22
N SER A 27 -3.47 -13.33 -23.48
CA SER A 27 -4.14 -12.17 -22.86
C SER A 27 -4.16 -12.26 -21.33
N LYS A 28 -4.41 -13.45 -20.76
CA LYS A 28 -4.38 -13.65 -19.31
C LYS A 28 -2.97 -13.52 -18.72
N ILE A 29 -1.94 -13.96 -19.45
CA ILE A 29 -0.53 -13.81 -19.05
C ILE A 29 -0.09 -12.35 -19.17
N ILE A 30 -0.40 -11.69 -20.29
CA ILE A 30 -0.14 -10.26 -20.48
C ILE A 30 -0.85 -9.47 -19.39
N ARG A 31 -2.14 -9.70 -19.15
CA ARG A 31 -2.86 -9.10 -18.02
C ARG A 31 -2.21 -9.42 -16.68
N ARG A 32 -1.70 -10.63 -16.43
CA ARG A 32 -0.99 -10.94 -15.18
C ARG A 32 0.36 -10.23 -15.04
N ILE A 33 1.09 -10.05 -16.12
CA ILE A 33 2.37 -9.33 -16.15
C ILE A 33 2.14 -7.83 -16.04
N SER A 34 1.15 -7.29 -16.76
CA SER A 34 0.68 -5.90 -16.64
C SER A 34 0.03 -5.59 -15.29
N ASN A 35 -0.43 -6.60 -14.55
CA ASN A 35 -0.96 -6.48 -13.18
C ASN A 35 0.02 -6.96 -12.11
N ALA A 36 1.24 -7.39 -12.47
CA ALA A 36 2.25 -7.66 -11.47
C ALA A 36 2.62 -6.32 -10.84
N ASP A 37 2.61 -6.27 -9.50
CA ASP A 37 2.93 -5.04 -8.78
C ASP A 37 4.33 -4.57 -9.20
N ASP A 38 4.43 -3.42 -9.87
CA ASP A 38 5.70 -2.84 -10.36
C ASP A 38 6.78 -2.83 -9.25
N TYR A 39 6.38 -2.76 -7.98
CA TYR A 39 7.27 -2.87 -6.82
C TYR A 39 7.93 -4.25 -6.69
N VAL A 40 7.21 -5.34 -6.98
CA VAL A 40 7.74 -6.70 -6.92
C VAL A 40 8.73 -6.93 -8.05
N ILE A 41 8.42 -6.44 -9.25
CA ILE A 41 9.33 -6.49 -10.40
C ILE A 41 10.60 -5.70 -10.08
N ALA A 42 10.45 -4.45 -9.64
CA ALA A 42 11.56 -3.59 -9.27
C ALA A 42 12.42 -4.19 -8.16
N ALA A 43 11.81 -4.74 -7.12
CA ALA A 43 12.54 -5.37 -6.02
C ALA A 43 13.38 -6.56 -6.48
N ALA A 44 12.89 -7.35 -7.45
CA ALA A 44 13.64 -8.48 -7.99
C ALA A 44 14.82 -8.04 -8.89
N ILE A 45 14.61 -7.02 -9.73
CA ILE A 45 15.64 -6.49 -10.64
C ILE A 45 16.77 -5.83 -9.84
N TYR A 46 16.42 -4.97 -8.89
CA TYR A 46 17.36 -4.09 -8.20
C TYR A 46 17.76 -4.58 -6.80
N GLN A 47 17.61 -5.88 -6.53
CA GLN A 47 17.92 -6.47 -5.22
C GLN A 47 19.39 -6.32 -4.81
N LEU A 48 20.32 -6.30 -5.77
CA LEU A 48 21.76 -6.19 -5.51
C LEU A 48 22.25 -4.73 -5.49
N GLU A 49 21.52 -3.82 -6.11
CA GLU A 49 21.90 -2.41 -6.20
C GLU A 49 21.46 -1.60 -4.97
N PHE A 50 20.37 -2.02 -4.32
CA PHE A 50 19.81 -1.32 -3.16
C PHE A 50 19.92 -2.19 -1.91
N ASP A 51 20.87 -1.84 -1.03
CA ASP A 51 20.98 -2.44 0.31
C ASP A 51 19.95 -1.82 1.26
N PRO A 52 19.00 -2.61 1.81
CA PRO A 52 18.01 -2.10 2.75
C PRO A 52 18.61 -1.50 4.02
N ASN A 53 19.82 -1.90 4.43
CA ASN A 53 20.45 -1.38 5.65
C ASN A 53 20.73 0.12 5.56
N VAL A 54 21.03 0.63 4.36
CA VAL A 54 21.25 2.07 4.13
C VAL A 54 19.98 2.86 4.48
N ASP A 55 18.82 2.37 4.03
CA ASP A 55 17.54 3.01 4.32
C ASP A 55 17.09 2.79 5.77
N ILE A 56 17.40 1.64 6.37
CA ILE A 56 17.13 1.39 7.78
C ILE A 56 17.91 2.37 8.66
N CYS A 57 19.20 2.59 8.38
CA CYS A 57 20.01 3.58 9.08
C CYS A 57 19.46 5.00 8.87
N LEU A 58 19.06 5.35 7.66
CA LEU A 58 18.46 6.66 7.38
C LEU A 58 17.17 6.91 8.18
N ILE A 59 16.29 5.90 8.27
CA ILE A 59 15.07 6.00 9.09
C ILE A 59 15.46 6.09 10.58
N LYS A 60 16.46 5.33 11.02
CA LYS A 60 16.93 5.36 12.40
C LYS A 60 17.44 6.76 12.78
N GLU A 61 18.29 7.37 11.95
CA GLU A 61 18.78 8.75 12.13
C GLU A 61 17.63 9.76 12.24
N GLN A 62 16.56 9.59 11.46
CA GLN A 62 15.37 10.45 11.53
C GLN A 62 14.65 10.37 12.89
N TYR A 63 14.77 9.22 13.59
CA TYR A 63 14.15 8.96 14.89
C TYR A 63 15.14 9.00 16.06
N GLU A 64 16.43 9.24 15.84
CA GLU A 64 17.46 9.28 16.90
C GLU A 64 17.22 10.38 17.97
N PHE A 65 16.34 11.35 17.68
CA PHE A 65 15.92 12.38 18.62
C PHE A 65 14.49 12.20 19.17
N ALA A 66 13.73 11.24 18.64
CA ALA A 66 12.37 10.92 19.06
C ALA A 66 12.37 9.53 19.71
N SER A 67 12.57 9.49 21.02
CA SER A 67 12.57 8.26 21.82
C SER A 67 11.30 7.43 21.58
N GLY A 68 11.44 6.10 21.41
CA GLY A 68 10.33 5.16 21.61
C GLY A 68 9.88 4.31 20.42
N VAL A 69 10.42 4.51 19.21
CA VAL A 69 10.06 3.67 18.06
C VAL A 69 10.76 2.31 18.14
N ASP A 70 9.99 1.22 18.04
CA ASP A 70 10.54 -0.14 18.03
C ASP A 70 11.47 -0.42 16.83
N ASP A 71 12.60 -1.09 17.08
CA ASP A 71 13.59 -1.46 16.06
C ASP A 71 13.03 -2.28 14.90
N TRP A 72 12.06 -3.17 15.17
CA TRP A 72 11.40 -3.96 14.13
C TRP A 72 10.60 -3.08 13.16
N LEU A 73 10.01 -1.99 13.67
CA LEU A 73 9.23 -1.05 12.87
C LEU A 73 10.16 -0.16 12.04
N ILE A 74 11.29 0.29 12.62
CA ILE A 74 12.37 0.98 11.89
C ILE A 74 12.87 0.11 10.71
N THR A 75 13.19 -1.15 11.00
CA THR A 75 13.61 -2.13 9.98
C THR A 75 12.57 -2.26 8.86
N ARG A 76 11.28 -2.31 9.22
CA ARG A 76 10.18 -2.43 8.27
C ARG A 76 10.04 -1.18 7.39
N LEU A 77 10.14 0.00 7.98
CA LEU A 77 10.08 1.29 7.27
C LEU A 77 11.25 1.46 6.32
N GLY A 78 12.46 1.10 6.76
CA GLY A 78 13.66 1.11 5.92
C GLY A 78 13.48 0.22 4.69
N LYS A 79 13.04 -1.04 4.88
CA LYS A 79 12.72 -1.95 3.76
C LYS A 79 11.64 -1.40 2.82
N ALA A 80 10.62 -0.73 3.35
CA ALA A 80 9.60 -0.09 2.52
C ALA A 80 10.17 1.09 1.72
N LEU A 81 11.07 1.87 2.32
CA LEU A 81 11.78 2.95 1.65
C LEU A 81 12.67 2.43 0.51
N THR A 82 13.39 1.33 0.74
CA THR A 82 14.18 0.64 -0.30
C THR A 82 13.31 0.21 -1.47
N ARG A 83 12.16 -0.41 -1.19
CA ARG A 83 11.19 -0.81 -2.23
C ARG A 83 10.71 0.37 -3.07
N ARG A 84 10.50 1.55 -2.47
CA ARG A 84 10.13 2.77 -3.21
C ARG A 84 11.27 3.26 -4.10
N ARG A 85 12.51 3.22 -3.62
CA ARG A 85 13.67 3.63 -4.41
C ARG A 85 13.91 2.70 -5.59
N GLN A 86 13.78 1.39 -5.38
CA GLN A 86 13.81 0.39 -6.44
C GLN A 86 12.71 0.65 -7.48
N TYR A 87 11.47 0.91 -7.03
CA TYR A 87 10.36 1.26 -7.92
C TYR A 87 10.63 2.54 -8.74
N LEU A 88 11.09 3.61 -8.08
CA LEU A 88 11.44 4.86 -8.75
C LEU A 88 12.57 4.67 -9.78
N LYS A 89 13.55 3.81 -9.49
CA LYS A 89 14.59 3.44 -10.46
C LYS A 89 14.02 2.64 -11.63
N HIS A 90 13.08 1.74 -11.35
CA HIS A 90 12.42 0.92 -12.36
C HIS A 90 11.68 1.77 -13.39
N ILE A 91 10.83 2.70 -12.94
CA ILE A 91 10.06 3.59 -13.83
C ILE A 91 10.95 4.60 -14.56
N GLU A 92 12.11 4.96 -14.00
CA GLU A 92 13.11 5.80 -14.69
C GLU A 92 13.76 5.02 -15.83
N THR A 93 14.05 3.74 -15.62
CA THR A 93 14.72 2.88 -16.61
C THR A 93 13.75 2.38 -17.68
N TYR A 94 12.50 2.11 -17.31
CA TYR A 94 11.44 1.59 -18.18
C TYR A 94 10.19 2.48 -18.09
N PRO A 95 10.20 3.68 -18.71
CA PRO A 95 9.02 4.54 -18.73
C PRO A 95 7.82 3.82 -19.36
N LYS A 96 6.63 3.99 -18.78
CA LYS A 96 5.39 3.33 -19.24
C LYS A 96 4.98 3.73 -20.67
N GLU A 97 5.51 4.85 -21.18
CA GLU A 97 5.36 5.30 -22.57
C GLU A 97 5.84 4.25 -23.58
N LEU A 98 6.79 3.37 -23.22
CA LEU A 98 7.28 2.29 -24.10
C LEU A 98 6.33 1.08 -24.21
N MET A 99 5.24 1.06 -23.44
CA MET A 99 4.26 -0.04 -23.39
C MET A 99 2.90 0.34 -24.00
N SER A 100 2.75 1.57 -24.51
CA SER A 100 1.58 2.00 -25.28
C SER A 100 1.77 1.64 -26.75
N CYS A 101 1.20 0.54 -27.20
CA CYS A 101 0.97 0.34 -28.63
C CYS A 101 -0.35 1.03 -28.98
N ASP A 102 -0.35 2.35 -29.17
CA ASP A 102 -1.32 3.06 -30.00
C ASP A 102 -0.83 4.49 -30.29
N ASP A 103 -0.95 4.83 -31.59
CA ASP A 103 -0.83 6.10 -32.30
C ASP A 103 0.51 6.82 -32.49
N ILE A 104 0.94 6.81 -33.76
CA ILE A 104 1.87 7.73 -34.38
C ILE A 104 1.18 9.10 -34.50
N THR A 105 1.72 10.12 -33.83
CA THR A 105 1.74 11.48 -34.38
C THR A 105 3.10 12.12 -34.13
N VAL A 106 3.68 12.69 -35.19
CA VAL A 106 4.90 13.50 -35.16
C VAL A 106 4.48 14.95 -35.00
N GLY A 107 5.09 15.65 -34.04
CA GLY A 107 4.98 17.10 -33.87
C GLY A 107 5.94 17.59 -32.77
N GLU A 108 6.88 18.43 -33.17
CA GLU A 108 8.00 18.95 -32.38
C GLU A 108 7.56 19.98 -31.31
N ASP A 109 8.08 19.87 -30.09
CA ASP A 109 9.00 20.83 -29.47
C ASP A 109 9.24 20.51 -27.98
N LYS A 110 10.52 20.45 -27.58
CA LYS A 110 10.95 20.18 -26.21
C LYS A 110 10.83 21.43 -25.33
N PRO A 111 10.17 21.40 -24.17
CA PRO A 111 10.51 22.30 -23.09
C PRO A 111 11.60 21.67 -22.20
N ASN A 112 12.65 22.45 -22.01
CA ASN A 112 13.78 22.20 -21.13
C ASN A 112 13.32 22.13 -19.66
N VAL A 113 13.32 20.93 -19.06
CA VAL A 113 13.00 20.74 -17.64
C VAL A 113 14.24 21.01 -16.80
N SER A 114 14.23 22.17 -16.15
CA SER A 114 15.31 22.62 -15.26
C SER A 114 15.41 21.75 -14.00
N THR A 115 16.61 21.24 -13.79
CA THR A 115 17.10 20.58 -12.58
C THR A 115 17.35 21.59 -11.48
N HIS A 116 16.44 21.69 -10.50
CA HIS A 116 16.79 22.30 -9.21
C HIS A 116 16.24 21.53 -8.01
N THR A 117 17.11 21.46 -7.01
CA THR A 117 17.01 20.60 -5.87
C THR A 117 16.40 21.34 -4.68
N LEU A 118 15.41 20.69 -4.06
CA LEU A 118 15.08 20.69 -2.63
C LEU A 118 15.03 22.04 -1.88
N ARG A 119 13.80 22.51 -1.67
CA ARG A 119 13.37 23.09 -0.39
C ARG A 119 11.85 23.07 -0.11
N ALA A 120 11.00 22.53 -0.97
CA ALA A 120 9.55 22.70 -0.79
C ALA A 120 8.74 21.51 -1.30
N PHE A 121 8.15 20.75 -0.37
CA PHE A 121 6.91 20.03 -0.68
C PHE A 121 5.70 20.99 -0.78
N GLU A 122 5.88 22.26 -0.41
CA GLU A 122 4.87 23.32 -0.55
C GLU A 122 5.02 24.16 -1.83
N ASN A 123 6.06 23.99 -2.65
CA ASN A 123 6.31 24.85 -3.82
C ASN A 123 6.98 24.08 -4.96
N ILE A 124 6.43 22.93 -5.36
CA ILE A 124 6.60 22.51 -6.76
C ILE A 124 5.64 23.39 -7.56
N PRO A 125 6.11 24.25 -8.47
CA PRO A 125 5.23 25.10 -9.28
C PRO A 125 4.57 24.23 -10.35
N ILE A 126 3.64 23.36 -9.94
CA ILE A 126 2.75 22.67 -10.85
C ILE A 126 1.65 23.67 -11.18
N GLN A 127 1.49 23.98 -12.46
CA GLN A 127 0.30 24.70 -12.91
C GLN A 127 -0.89 23.75 -12.87
N TYR A 128 -1.87 24.05 -12.01
CA TYR A 128 -3.08 23.26 -11.93
C TYR A 128 -3.91 23.39 -13.22
N GLY A 129 -4.49 22.27 -13.66
CA GLY A 129 -5.24 22.19 -14.92
C GLY A 129 -4.38 22.07 -16.18
N VAL A 130 -3.06 21.99 -16.07
CA VAL A 130 -2.13 21.74 -17.18
C VAL A 130 -1.54 20.33 -17.05
N PRO A 131 -1.42 19.55 -18.15
CA PRO A 131 -0.70 18.29 -18.13
C PRO A 131 0.75 18.46 -17.68
N PHE A 132 1.21 17.60 -16.76
CA PHE A 132 2.62 17.51 -16.36
C PHE A 132 3.04 16.04 -16.24
N GLN A 133 4.32 15.75 -16.45
CA GLN A 133 4.85 14.41 -16.24
C GLN A 133 5.06 14.14 -14.73
N CYS A 134 4.37 13.14 -14.19
CA CYS A 134 4.48 12.81 -12.78
C CYS A 134 5.81 12.11 -12.45
N LEU A 135 6.46 12.50 -11.34
CA LEU A 135 7.71 11.90 -10.88
C LEU A 135 7.57 10.44 -10.41
N SER A 136 6.40 10.04 -9.89
CA SER A 136 6.18 8.71 -9.32
C SER A 136 5.63 7.67 -10.28
N CYS A 137 4.95 8.06 -11.36
CA CYS A 137 4.48 7.11 -12.38
C CYS A 137 5.00 7.39 -13.80
N ARG A 138 5.65 8.54 -14.01
CA ARG A 138 6.15 9.01 -15.32
C ARG A 138 5.09 9.20 -16.40
N MET A 139 3.82 9.15 -16.05
CA MET A 139 2.71 9.45 -16.97
C MET A 139 2.36 10.93 -16.92
N GLU A 140 1.82 11.45 -18.03
CA GLU A 140 1.17 12.74 -18.03
C GLU A 140 -0.08 12.70 -17.14
N GLN A 141 -0.18 13.66 -16.23
CA GLN A 141 -1.29 13.80 -15.31
C GLN A 141 -1.79 15.23 -15.32
N VAL A 142 -3.08 15.41 -15.07
CA VAL A 142 -3.68 16.72 -14.82
C VAL A 142 -4.17 16.74 -13.40
N ALA A 143 -3.57 17.59 -12.57
CA ALA A 143 -4.01 17.83 -11.20
C ALA A 143 -4.79 19.15 -11.17
N ASN A 144 -6.01 19.11 -10.63
CA ASN A 144 -6.86 20.30 -10.49
C ASN A 144 -6.49 21.14 -9.27
N ASP A 145 -5.86 20.52 -8.28
CA ASP A 145 -5.39 21.18 -7.06
C ASP A 145 -4.22 20.40 -6.43
N HIS A 146 -3.66 20.97 -5.36
CA HIS A 146 -2.56 20.37 -4.61
C HIS A 146 -2.94 19.02 -3.97
N ALA A 147 -4.19 18.85 -3.54
CA ALA A 147 -4.64 17.64 -2.86
C ALA A 147 -4.71 16.46 -3.84
N ALA A 148 -5.27 16.67 -5.04
CA ALA A 148 -5.32 15.69 -6.11
C ALA A 148 -3.92 15.27 -6.57
N TRP A 149 -3.00 16.23 -6.70
CA TRP A 149 -1.59 15.94 -6.99
C TRP A 149 -0.95 15.07 -5.89
N LYS A 150 -1.09 15.50 -4.63
CA LYS A 150 -0.53 14.81 -3.47
C LYS A 150 -1.08 13.39 -3.32
N GLU A 151 -2.38 13.22 -3.54
CA GLU A 151 -3.04 11.92 -3.51
C GLU A 151 -2.51 10.99 -4.61
N HIS A 152 -2.35 11.50 -5.84
CA HIS A 152 -1.76 10.73 -6.93
C HIS A 152 -0.33 10.26 -6.58
N LEU A 153 0.52 11.19 -6.14
CA LEU A 153 1.90 10.91 -5.75
C LEU A 153 1.97 9.80 -4.68
N PHE A 154 1.16 9.92 -3.62
CA PHE A 154 1.14 8.94 -2.55
C PHE A 154 0.50 7.62 -2.93
N ARG A 155 -0.50 7.63 -3.82
CA ARG A 155 -1.05 6.39 -4.35
C ARG A 155 0.01 5.52 -5.02
N ASP A 156 0.92 6.14 -5.77
CA ASP A 156 2.01 5.44 -6.45
C ASP A 156 3.16 5.07 -5.51
N LEU A 157 3.54 5.98 -4.60
CA LEU A 157 4.62 5.73 -3.63
C LEU A 157 4.23 4.76 -2.50
N LYS A 158 2.94 4.46 -2.35
CA LYS A 158 2.40 3.56 -1.33
C LYS A 158 2.94 3.86 0.08
N PRO A 159 2.66 5.05 0.66
CA PRO A 159 3.31 5.51 1.88
C PRO A 159 2.96 4.63 3.08
N TYR A 160 1.74 4.09 3.10
CA TYR A 160 1.22 3.43 4.29
C TYR A 160 1.68 1.97 4.37
N ILE A 161 2.17 1.56 5.54
CA ILE A 161 2.60 0.19 5.83
C ILE A 161 1.90 -0.34 7.08
N CYS A 162 1.68 -1.65 7.15
CA CYS A 162 1.13 -2.25 8.37
C CYS A 162 2.08 -2.08 9.56
N THR A 163 1.58 -1.55 10.69
CA THR A 163 2.32 -1.29 11.93
C THR A 163 2.23 -2.41 12.96
N PHE A 164 1.96 -3.66 12.53
CA PHE A 164 1.91 -4.81 13.42
C PHE A 164 3.00 -5.83 13.10
N LYS A 165 3.83 -6.17 14.10
CA LYS A 165 5.04 -7.00 13.95
C LYS A 165 4.79 -8.34 13.25
N GLU A 166 3.69 -9.03 13.60
CA GLU A 166 3.34 -10.34 13.06
C GLU A 166 2.79 -10.30 11.62
N CYS A 167 2.50 -9.11 11.09
CA CYS A 167 2.03 -8.95 9.71
C CYS A 167 3.20 -8.87 8.74
N GLU A 168 3.04 -9.44 7.55
CA GLU A 168 3.95 -9.23 6.43
C GLU A 168 4.04 -7.74 6.03
N LEU A 169 5.17 -7.34 5.44
CA LEU A 169 5.35 -6.00 4.88
C LEU A 169 4.47 -5.80 3.64
N LYS A 170 3.26 -5.28 3.89
CA LYS A 170 2.31 -4.79 2.89
C LYS A 170 2.37 -3.26 2.82
N MET A 171 2.43 -2.74 1.60
CA MET A 171 2.46 -1.30 1.30
C MET A 171 1.16 -0.92 0.59
N PHE A 172 0.56 0.20 0.95
CA PHE A 172 -0.75 0.64 0.46
C PHE A 172 -0.67 2.05 -0.09
N GLY A 173 -1.32 2.27 -1.24
CA GLY A 173 -1.44 3.58 -1.88
C GLY A 173 -2.39 4.54 -1.16
N THR A 174 -3.36 4.02 -0.41
CA THR A 174 -4.39 4.86 0.22
C THR A 174 -4.52 4.58 1.70
N LEU A 175 -4.82 5.66 2.41
CA LEU A 175 -4.93 5.73 3.86
C LEU A 175 -6.11 4.87 4.35
N ASP A 176 -7.21 4.84 3.59
CA ASP A 176 -8.35 3.93 3.82
C ASP A 176 -7.99 2.46 3.71
N ARG A 177 -7.32 2.04 2.61
CA ARG A 177 -6.98 0.62 2.41
C ARG A 177 -6.07 0.09 3.51
N TRP A 178 -5.07 0.87 3.89
CA TRP A 178 -4.16 0.50 4.97
C TRP A 178 -4.90 0.40 6.32
N PHE A 179 -5.68 1.41 6.69
CA PHE A 179 -6.32 1.39 8.00
C PHE A 179 -7.44 0.36 8.10
N SER A 180 -8.21 0.13 7.03
CA SER A 180 -9.16 -0.98 6.96
C SER A 180 -8.43 -2.32 7.09
N HIS A 181 -7.25 -2.48 6.49
CA HIS A 181 -6.43 -3.66 6.73
C HIS A 181 -6.08 -3.79 8.22
N GLU A 182 -5.60 -2.74 8.88
CA GLU A 182 -5.28 -2.81 10.31
C GLU A 182 -6.50 -3.09 11.19
N LEU A 183 -7.63 -2.41 10.96
CA LEU A 183 -8.88 -2.63 11.69
C LEU A 183 -9.40 -4.06 11.54
N CYS A 184 -9.37 -4.62 10.33
CA CYS A 184 -9.90 -5.96 10.09
C CYS A 184 -8.94 -7.09 10.46
N ASN A 185 -7.64 -6.82 10.62
CA ASN A 185 -6.64 -7.88 10.81
C ASN A 185 -5.91 -7.83 12.15
N HIS A 186 -5.83 -6.65 12.80
CA HIS A 186 -4.94 -6.44 13.94
C HIS A 186 -5.60 -5.66 15.09
N ARG A 187 -6.34 -4.59 14.77
CA ARG A 187 -7.02 -3.71 15.74
C ARG A 187 -8.45 -4.19 15.93
N ARG A 188 -8.60 -5.30 16.65
CA ARG A 188 -9.91 -5.93 16.89
C ARG A 188 -10.13 -6.22 18.37
N ASP A 189 -11.40 -6.16 18.72
CA ASP A 189 -11.94 -6.65 19.97
C ASP A 189 -12.86 -7.84 19.70
N TRP A 190 -13.06 -8.67 20.72
CA TRP A 190 -14.02 -9.75 20.69
C TRP A 190 -15.18 -9.41 21.62
N VAL A 191 -16.37 -9.27 21.06
CA VAL A 191 -17.59 -8.92 21.76
C VAL A 191 -18.49 -10.14 21.85
N CYS A 192 -18.79 -10.57 23.07
CA CYS A 192 -19.77 -11.64 23.26
C CYS A 192 -21.16 -11.16 22.84
N LYS A 193 -21.84 -11.92 21.98
CA LYS A 193 -23.24 -11.64 21.58
C LYS A 193 -24.26 -12.35 22.47
N MET A 194 -23.80 -13.28 23.33
CA MET A 194 -24.64 -14.08 24.23
C MET A 194 -24.76 -13.45 25.62
N CYS A 195 -23.85 -12.55 25.99
CA CYS A 195 -23.90 -11.81 27.25
C CYS A 195 -23.35 -10.39 27.10
N GLN A 196 -23.51 -9.56 28.13
CA GLN A 196 -23.05 -8.17 28.14
C GLN A 196 -21.65 -8.02 28.76
N HIS A 197 -20.77 -9.01 28.56
CA HIS A 197 -19.40 -8.91 29.04
C HIS A 197 -18.64 -7.79 28.32
N THR A 198 -17.68 -7.17 28.99
CA THR A 198 -16.79 -6.19 28.36
C THR A 198 -16.01 -6.83 27.20
N PRO A 199 -15.74 -6.11 26.11
CA PRO A 199 -14.99 -6.66 24.98
C PRO A 199 -13.62 -7.19 25.40
N PHE A 200 -13.17 -8.27 24.79
CA PHE A 200 -11.87 -8.88 25.01
C PHE A 200 -10.88 -8.38 23.96
N SER A 201 -9.64 -8.11 24.36
CA SER A 201 -8.58 -7.65 23.45
C SER A 201 -7.79 -8.77 22.77
N SER A 202 -8.14 -10.04 23.03
CA SER A 202 -7.47 -11.19 22.41
C SER A 202 -8.41 -12.38 22.18
N SER A 203 -8.18 -13.08 21.07
CA SER A 203 -8.90 -14.31 20.71
C SER A 203 -8.83 -15.39 21.80
N PRO A 204 -7.67 -15.70 22.43
CA PRO A 204 -7.62 -16.73 23.47
C PRO A 204 -8.46 -16.38 24.70
N ALA A 205 -8.43 -15.12 25.15
CA ALA A 205 -9.25 -14.68 26.28
C ALA A 205 -10.76 -14.82 25.97
N TYR A 206 -11.17 -14.53 24.73
CA TYR A 206 -12.55 -14.73 24.32
C TYR A 206 -12.92 -16.22 24.20
N GLU A 207 -12.03 -17.07 23.67
CA GLU A 207 -12.23 -18.52 23.65
C GLU A 207 -12.45 -19.09 25.04
N ASP A 208 -11.66 -18.67 26.02
CA ASP A 208 -11.78 -19.13 27.39
C ASP A 208 -13.10 -18.67 28.03
N HIS A 209 -13.52 -17.43 27.75
CA HIS A 209 -14.85 -16.93 28.14
C HIS A 209 -15.99 -17.77 27.53
N LEU A 210 -15.92 -18.10 26.24
CA LEU A 210 -16.93 -18.93 25.58
C LEU A 210 -17.01 -20.34 26.20
N ARG A 211 -15.86 -20.90 26.64
CA ARG A 211 -15.81 -22.20 27.31
C ARG A 211 -16.35 -22.14 28.73
N SER A 212 -15.98 -21.13 29.52
CA SER A 212 -16.37 -21.05 30.94
C SER A 212 -17.81 -20.62 31.14
N GLU A 213 -18.23 -19.53 30.50
CA GLU A 213 -19.53 -18.88 30.75
C GLU A 213 -20.65 -19.42 29.86
N HIS A 214 -20.31 -19.90 28.66
CA HIS A 214 -21.28 -20.36 27.67
C HIS A 214 -21.19 -21.86 27.37
N GLN A 215 -20.28 -22.59 28.04
CA GLN A 215 -20.10 -24.04 27.91
C GLN A 215 -19.89 -24.49 26.46
N ILE A 216 -19.33 -23.64 25.60
CA ILE A 216 -19.01 -23.98 24.20
C ILE A 216 -17.75 -24.85 24.17
N ASN A 217 -17.93 -26.13 24.52
CA ASN A 217 -16.88 -27.16 24.51
C ASN A 217 -16.81 -27.92 23.17
N GLU A 218 -17.25 -27.27 22.10
CA GLU A 218 -17.33 -27.87 20.78
C GLU A 218 -15.95 -28.18 20.19
N LYS A 219 -15.94 -29.05 19.16
CA LYS A 219 -14.72 -29.32 18.38
C LYS A 219 -14.09 -28.00 17.90
N ARG A 220 -12.76 -27.95 17.82
CA ARG A 220 -11.96 -26.76 17.45
C ARG A 220 -12.49 -25.98 16.23
N SER A 221 -13.08 -26.67 15.25
CA SER A 221 -13.67 -26.05 14.05
C SER A 221 -14.94 -25.24 14.33
N GLN A 222 -15.79 -25.67 15.26
CA GLN A 222 -17.04 -24.98 15.62
C GLN A 222 -16.77 -23.83 16.59
N LEU A 223 -15.88 -24.01 17.57
CA LEU A 223 -15.44 -22.92 18.45
C LEU A 223 -14.87 -21.74 17.66
N ARG A 224 -14.07 -22.02 16.62
CA ARG A 224 -13.53 -20.99 15.73
C ARG A 224 -14.64 -20.17 15.04
N ALA A 225 -15.77 -20.78 14.69
CA ALA A 225 -16.89 -20.05 14.10
C ALA A 225 -17.49 -19.04 15.10
N PHE A 226 -17.62 -19.40 16.37
CA PHE A 226 -18.07 -18.48 17.42
C PHE A 226 -17.08 -17.35 17.69
N VAL A 227 -15.78 -17.65 17.67
CA VAL A 227 -14.73 -16.62 17.79
C VAL A 227 -14.84 -15.60 16.66
N LEU A 228 -15.01 -16.07 15.41
CA LEU A 228 -15.17 -15.20 14.24
C LEU A 228 -16.45 -14.36 14.30
N GLN A 229 -17.53 -14.87 14.91
CA GLN A 229 -18.78 -14.12 15.07
C GLN A 229 -18.68 -12.99 16.11
N GLY A 230 -17.81 -13.13 17.10
CA GLY A 230 -17.56 -12.10 18.09
C GLY A 230 -16.51 -11.07 17.67
N GLU A 231 -15.79 -11.32 16.58
CA GLU A 231 -14.68 -10.48 16.11
C GLU A 231 -15.21 -9.17 15.52
N GLU A 232 -14.86 -8.04 16.14
CA GLU A 232 -15.23 -6.70 15.69
C GLU A 232 -14.01 -5.77 15.66
N PRO A 233 -13.95 -4.78 14.75
CA PRO A 233 -12.93 -3.74 14.82
C PRO A 233 -12.98 -2.98 16.15
N VAL A 234 -11.82 -2.55 16.66
CA VAL A 234 -11.79 -1.68 17.84
C VAL A 234 -12.61 -0.42 17.58
N ASN A 235 -13.34 0.01 18.60
CA ASN A 235 -14.16 1.22 18.51
C ASN A 235 -13.42 2.47 19.00
N ASP A 236 -12.27 2.34 19.67
CA ASP A 236 -11.46 3.47 20.15
C ASP A 236 -9.97 3.09 20.15
N VAL A 237 -9.09 4.08 20.27
CA VAL A 237 -7.64 3.90 20.25
C VAL A 237 -7.00 4.59 21.46
N SER A 238 -6.06 3.90 22.12
CA SER A 238 -5.32 4.44 23.28
C SER A 238 -4.49 5.68 22.93
N ALA A 239 -4.24 6.52 23.93
CA ALA A 239 -3.33 7.67 23.86
C ALA A 239 -1.87 7.30 23.58
N THR A 240 -1.47 6.07 23.92
CA THR A 240 -0.13 5.52 23.68
C THR A 240 -0.05 4.68 22.41
N ALA A 241 -1.09 4.68 21.58
CA ALA A 241 -1.17 3.76 20.45
C ALA A 241 -0.32 4.18 19.24
N CYS A 242 0.19 5.41 19.20
CA CYS A 242 1.04 5.85 18.09
C CYS A 242 2.46 5.29 18.28
N PRO A 243 2.97 4.46 17.36
CA PRO A 243 4.31 3.90 17.49
C PRO A 243 5.42 4.85 17.00
N PHE A 244 5.08 6.08 16.60
CA PHE A 244 6.02 7.03 15.98
C PHE A 244 6.28 8.27 16.84
N CYS A 245 5.41 8.59 17.80
CA CYS A 245 5.58 9.75 18.67
C CYS A 245 4.73 9.64 19.95
N ASP A 246 5.13 10.39 20.97
CA ASP A 246 4.40 10.50 22.24
C ASP A 246 3.34 11.62 22.23
N ASN A 247 3.31 12.46 21.19
CA ASN A 247 2.43 13.64 21.15
C ASN A 247 0.97 13.32 20.76
N TRP A 248 0.66 12.08 20.37
CA TRP A 248 -0.69 11.65 20.02
C TRP A 248 -1.69 11.84 21.19
N GLU A 249 -1.23 11.72 22.43
CA GLU A 249 -2.07 11.99 23.61
C GLU A 249 -2.66 13.42 23.60
N LYS A 250 -1.87 14.41 23.15
CA LYS A 250 -2.32 15.81 23.05
C LYS A 250 -3.34 15.99 21.94
N ASP A 251 -3.15 15.32 20.81
CA ASP A 251 -4.10 15.31 19.69
C ASP A 251 -5.44 14.67 20.09
N ILE A 252 -5.46 13.71 21.03
CA ILE A 252 -6.69 13.11 21.58
C ILE A 252 -7.40 14.02 22.56
N ALA A 253 -6.67 14.80 23.36
CA ALA A 253 -7.29 15.73 24.31
C ALA A 253 -8.11 16.82 23.61
N GLU A 254 -7.71 17.19 22.40
CA GLU A 254 -8.45 18.07 21.49
C GLU A 254 -9.55 17.33 20.70
N ALA A 255 -9.37 16.02 20.48
CA ALA A 255 -10.37 15.17 19.85
C ALA A 255 -11.56 14.91 20.80
N THR A 256 -12.76 15.09 20.26
CA THR A 256 -14.04 14.96 20.98
C THR A 256 -14.18 13.64 21.77
N LYS A 257 -15.17 13.56 22.69
CA LYS A 257 -15.54 12.29 23.35
C LYS A 257 -16.06 11.21 22.39
N ASP A 258 -16.32 11.54 21.13
CA ASP A 258 -16.78 10.60 20.13
C ASP A 258 -15.64 9.68 19.67
N LYS A 259 -15.87 8.37 19.81
CA LYS A 259 -14.85 7.35 19.52
C LYS A 259 -14.54 7.20 18.02
N TYR A 260 -15.53 7.39 17.15
CA TYR A 260 -15.32 7.34 15.69
C TYR A 260 -14.46 8.50 15.20
N ILE A 261 -14.67 9.69 15.78
CA ILE A 261 -13.83 10.86 15.50
C ILE A 261 -12.39 10.60 15.93
N ARG A 262 -12.16 10.00 17.11
CA ARG A 262 -10.82 9.61 17.59
C ARG A 262 -10.13 8.62 16.67
N LEU A 263 -10.83 7.57 16.23
CA LEU A 263 -10.30 6.61 15.25
C LEU A 263 -9.88 7.29 13.95
N THR A 264 -10.72 8.19 13.43
CA THR A 264 -10.43 8.93 12.19
C THR A 264 -9.25 9.90 12.36
N ALA A 265 -9.14 10.54 13.53
CA ALA A 265 -8.01 11.40 13.87
C ALA A 265 -6.71 10.58 13.98
N PHE A 266 -6.74 9.44 14.66
CA PHE A 266 -5.60 8.53 14.81
C PHE A 266 -5.09 8.06 13.45
N LYS A 267 -6.01 7.61 12.60
CA LYS A 267 -5.74 7.19 11.23
C LYS A 267 -5.00 8.28 10.43
N LYS A 268 -5.47 9.52 10.50
CA LYS A 268 -4.84 10.67 9.82
C LYS A 268 -3.47 11.02 10.42
N HIS A 269 -3.35 11.01 11.74
CA HIS A 269 -2.12 11.28 12.48
C HIS A 269 -1.02 10.29 12.06
N LEU A 270 -1.34 8.99 12.14
CA LEU A 270 -0.42 7.91 11.80
C LEU A 270 -0.05 7.93 10.31
N GLY A 271 -1.02 8.25 9.44
CA GLY A 271 -0.80 8.46 8.01
C GLY A 271 0.22 9.56 7.72
N LYS A 272 0.17 10.69 8.43
CA LYS A 272 1.11 11.82 8.23
C LYS A 272 2.56 11.43 8.50
N HIS A 273 2.83 10.64 9.55
CA HIS A 273 4.18 10.14 9.82
C HIS A 273 4.71 9.29 8.66
N MET A 274 3.90 8.35 8.16
CA MET A 274 4.28 7.48 7.05
C MET A 274 4.47 8.26 5.74
N GLU A 275 3.63 9.26 5.48
CA GLU A 275 3.77 10.18 4.36
C GLU A 275 5.11 10.92 4.40
N GLN A 276 5.49 11.50 5.55
CA GLN A 276 6.76 12.21 5.71
C GLN A 276 7.98 11.31 5.42
N LEU A 277 7.99 10.08 5.96
CA LEU A 277 9.07 9.13 5.70
C LEU A 277 9.13 8.71 4.23
N THR A 278 7.98 8.63 3.57
CA THR A 278 7.90 8.26 2.15
C THR A 278 8.59 9.27 1.26
N LEU A 279 8.56 10.55 1.62
CA LEU A 279 9.21 11.61 0.83
C LEU A 279 10.74 11.47 0.77
N LEU A 280 11.35 10.75 1.71
CA LEU A 280 12.78 10.43 1.68
C LEU A 280 13.18 9.57 0.46
N SER A 281 12.22 8.92 -0.22
CA SER A 281 12.51 8.16 -1.44
C SER A 281 12.78 9.08 -2.64
N LEU A 282 12.29 10.33 -2.59
CA LEU A 282 12.42 11.30 -3.67
C LEU A 282 13.71 12.12 -3.55
N HIS A 283 14.38 12.09 -2.40
CA HIS A 283 15.62 12.84 -2.14
C HIS A 283 16.87 12.07 -2.59
N MET A 284 16.87 11.58 -3.83
CA MET A 284 17.99 10.89 -4.47
C MET A 284 19.03 11.89 -5.00
N LYS A 285 19.60 12.75 -4.13
CA LYS A 285 20.86 13.39 -4.49
C LYS A 285 21.97 12.37 -4.24
N GLU A 286 22.60 11.95 -5.33
CA GLU A 286 23.86 11.22 -5.35
C GLU A 286 24.77 11.76 -4.23
N ARG A 287 24.97 10.97 -3.16
CA ARG A 287 26.19 11.11 -2.37
C ARG A 287 27.32 10.64 -3.28
N LYS A 288 27.78 11.52 -4.17
CA LYS A 288 29.08 11.37 -4.80
C LYS A 288 30.08 11.33 -3.64
N MET A 289 30.66 10.15 -3.40
CA MET A 289 31.96 10.05 -2.75
C MET A 289 33.02 10.67 -3.67
#